data_AF-A0A963I6S8-F1
#
_entry.id   AF-A0A963I6S8-F1
#
_cell.length_a   1.000
_cell.length_b   1.000
_cell.length_c   1.000
_cell.angle_alpha   90.00
_cell.angle_beta   90.00
_cell.angle_gamma   90.00
#
_symmetry.space_group_name_H-M   'P 1'
#
loop_
_entity.id
_entity.type
_entity.pdbx_description
1 polymer ?
#
loop_
_entity_poly.entity_id
_entity_poly.type
_entity_poly.pdbx_seq_one_letter_code
_entity_poly.pdbx_strand_id
1 'polypeptide(L)'
;AALLVLGLDAGLDAYHDVGSVIVHPSTMRFRELAEGPAAGTVVDGDVDLLGQASYGGPVVIAWDAARRGARHPEHGHDVVLHEFAHKLDMLDHLVDGTPPLPDAAARQRWIDVCTRELELLRAGEGGHLLDPYGATNPAEFFAVATEVFFSRPEELERHKPELYDVLRAFYRQDPAERV
;
A
#
# COMPACT_ATOMS: atom_id res chain seq x y z
N ALA A 1 10.41 4.09 1.72
CA ALA A 1 11.14 3.37 0.67
C ALA A 1 12.09 2.32 1.27
N ALA A 2 13.35 2.64 1.59
CA ALA A 2 14.35 1.63 2.00
C ALA A 2 13.93 0.76 3.20
N LEU A 3 13.14 1.31 4.14
CA LEU A 3 12.55 0.57 5.26
C LEU A 3 11.82 -0.72 4.82
N LEU A 4 11.03 -0.66 3.76
CA LEU A 4 10.23 -1.80 3.28
C LEU A 4 11.11 -2.98 2.86
N VAL A 5 12.31 -2.71 2.37
CA VAL A 5 13.17 -3.74 1.76
C VAL A 5 14.34 -4.17 2.66
N LEU A 6 14.43 -3.66 3.89
CA LEU A 6 15.53 -3.97 4.81
C LEU A 6 15.70 -5.47 5.11
N GLY A 7 14.58 -6.21 5.16
CA GLY A 7 14.59 -7.66 5.42
C GLY A 7 14.65 -8.53 4.17
N LEU A 8 14.50 -7.95 2.98
CA LEU A 8 14.37 -8.69 1.72
C LEU A 8 15.75 -9.00 1.12
N ASP A 9 15.91 -10.18 0.51
CA ASP A 9 17.18 -10.59 -0.11
C ASP A 9 17.61 -9.65 -1.25
N ALA A 10 16.64 -9.11 -1.99
CA ALA A 10 16.90 -8.15 -3.06
C ALA A 10 17.29 -6.75 -2.55
N GLY A 11 16.98 -6.42 -1.28
CA GLY A 11 17.23 -5.07 -0.74
C GLY A 11 16.74 -3.96 -1.67
N LEU A 12 17.62 -2.99 -1.97
CA LEU A 12 17.29 -1.89 -2.88
C LEU A 12 17.11 -2.31 -4.34
N ASP A 13 17.60 -3.48 -4.76
CA ASP A 13 17.40 -3.98 -6.13
C ASP A 13 15.92 -4.33 -6.39
N ALA A 14 15.10 -4.48 -5.35
CA ALA A 14 13.64 -4.54 -5.46
C ALA A 14 13.03 -3.24 -6.06
N TYR A 15 13.80 -2.16 -6.14
CA TYR A 15 13.39 -0.89 -6.77
C TYR A 15 14.20 -0.57 -8.03
N HIS A 16 14.81 -1.56 -8.69
CA HIS A 16 15.61 -1.34 -9.91
C HIS A 16 14.86 -0.63 -11.03
N ASP A 17 13.54 -0.88 -11.16
CA ASP A 17 12.67 -0.23 -12.15
C ASP A 17 12.14 1.14 -11.72
N VAL A 18 12.59 1.67 -10.58
CA VAL A 18 12.27 3.03 -10.13
C VAL A 18 13.33 4.00 -10.66
N GLY A 19 13.17 4.45 -11.90
CA GLY A 19 14.11 5.36 -12.55
C GLY A 19 14.10 6.80 -12.00
N SER A 20 13.02 7.24 -11.37
CA SER A 20 12.93 8.58 -10.76
C SER A 20 11.84 8.67 -9.69
N VAL A 21 12.04 9.57 -8.73
CA VAL A 21 11.05 10.00 -7.74
C VAL A 21 10.80 11.50 -7.92
N ILE A 22 9.56 11.86 -8.25
CA ILE A 22 9.14 13.25 -8.45
C ILE A 22 8.42 13.72 -7.20
N VAL A 23 8.93 14.79 -6.58
CA VAL A 23 8.36 15.34 -5.35
C VAL A 23 7.73 16.70 -5.62
N HIS A 24 6.42 16.79 -5.43
CA HIS A 24 5.68 18.04 -5.49
C HIS A 24 5.56 18.69 -4.11
N PRO A 25 5.55 20.02 -3.99
CA PRO A 25 5.46 20.69 -2.68
C PRO A 25 4.18 20.38 -1.90
N SER A 26 3.06 20.13 -2.60
CA SER A 26 1.75 19.87 -2.02
C SER A 26 0.96 18.84 -2.82
N THR A 27 -0.13 18.33 -2.24
CA THR A 27 -1.14 17.52 -2.94
C THR A 27 -1.47 18.12 -4.30
N MET A 28 -1.43 17.29 -5.34
CA MET A 28 -1.76 17.69 -6.69
C MET A 28 -3.24 17.44 -6.95
N ARG A 29 -3.88 18.27 -7.78
CA ARG A 29 -5.24 18.02 -8.26
C ARG A 29 -5.20 17.73 -9.73
N PHE A 30 -5.75 16.59 -10.11
CA PHE A 30 -5.95 16.22 -11.49
C PHE A 30 -7.43 16.16 -11.78
N ARG A 31 -7.79 16.47 -13.02
CA ARG A 31 -9.11 16.14 -13.52
C ARG A 31 -9.08 14.75 -14.09
N GLU A 32 -9.86 13.86 -13.49
CA GLU A 32 -10.09 12.55 -14.05
C GLU A 32 -11.47 12.53 -14.73
N LEU A 33 -11.51 11.96 -15.94
CA LEU A 33 -12.75 11.68 -16.63
C LEU A 33 -13.17 10.25 -16.26
N ALA A 34 -14.09 10.11 -15.34
CA ALA A 34 -14.68 8.82 -14.99
C ALA A 34 -15.92 8.56 -15.85
N GLU A 35 -16.24 7.27 -16.10
CA GLU A 35 -17.52 6.93 -16.74
C GLU A 35 -18.69 7.42 -15.90
N GLY A 36 -19.61 8.14 -16.54
CA GLY A 36 -20.78 8.70 -15.89
C GLY A 36 -21.91 7.68 -15.74
N PRO A 37 -22.93 8.01 -14.93
CA PRO A 37 -24.01 7.10 -14.57
C PRO A 37 -24.90 6.66 -15.74
N ALA A 38 -24.78 7.32 -16.90
CA ALA A 38 -25.41 6.90 -18.14
C ALA A 38 -24.35 6.45 -19.15
N ALA A 39 -24.63 5.38 -19.89
CA ALA A 39 -23.73 4.87 -20.92
C ALA A 39 -23.36 5.98 -21.93
N GLY A 40 -22.06 6.20 -22.14
CA GLY A 40 -21.53 7.24 -23.01
C GLY A 40 -21.42 8.63 -22.37
N THR A 41 -21.69 8.77 -21.07
CA THR A 41 -21.40 10.01 -20.32
C THR A 41 -20.07 9.89 -19.58
N VAL A 42 -19.43 11.02 -19.31
CA VAL A 42 -18.28 11.12 -18.41
C VAL A 42 -18.57 12.16 -17.34
N VAL A 43 -18.10 11.91 -16.13
CA VAL A 43 -18.10 12.88 -15.04
C VAL A 43 -16.69 13.43 -14.91
N ASP A 44 -16.58 14.76 -14.93
CA ASP A 44 -15.34 15.45 -14.59
C ASP A 44 -15.29 15.58 -13.06
N GLY A 45 -14.26 14.99 -12.46
CA GLY A 45 -14.01 15.05 -11.02
C GLY A 45 -12.58 15.48 -10.73
N ASP A 46 -12.41 16.40 -9.78
CA ASP A 46 -11.10 16.68 -9.21
C ASP A 46 -10.70 15.49 -8.32
N VAL A 47 -9.59 14.83 -8.65
CA VAL A 47 -8.96 13.79 -7.85
C VAL A 47 -7.70 14.36 -7.21
N ASP A 48 -7.66 14.35 -5.88
CA ASP A 48 -6.47 14.71 -5.12
C ASP A 48 -5.45 13.56 -5.22
N LEU A 49 -4.30 13.81 -5.86
CA LEU A 49 -3.20 12.87 -5.97
C LEU A 49 -2.17 13.16 -4.87
N LEU A 50 -2.13 12.26 -3.89
CA LEU A 50 -1.14 12.29 -2.81
C LEU A 50 0.16 11.59 -3.24
N GLY A 51 0.06 10.54 -4.04
CA GLY A 51 1.17 9.83 -4.65
C GLY A 51 0.70 9.02 -5.86
N GLN A 52 1.66 8.52 -6.64
CA GLN A 52 1.40 7.58 -7.73
C GLN A 52 2.63 6.73 -8.04
N ALA A 53 2.45 5.43 -8.17
CA ALA A 53 3.44 4.50 -8.68
C ALA A 53 3.05 3.99 -10.08
N SER A 54 3.92 4.19 -11.07
CA SER A 54 3.72 3.67 -12.44
C SER A 54 4.73 2.58 -12.78
N TYR A 55 4.37 1.60 -13.61
CA TYR A 55 5.32 0.60 -14.10
C TYR A 55 6.53 1.28 -14.82
N GLY A 56 7.77 0.96 -14.44
CA GLY A 56 8.98 1.63 -14.97
C GLY A 56 9.27 3.06 -14.46
N GLY A 57 8.40 3.62 -13.61
CA GLY A 57 8.54 4.96 -13.03
C GLY A 57 7.80 6.07 -13.81
N PRO A 58 7.72 7.29 -13.25
CA PRO A 58 8.22 7.73 -11.93
C PRO A 58 7.39 7.22 -10.74
N VAL A 59 7.92 7.36 -9.52
CA VAL A 59 7.10 7.47 -8.30
C VAL A 59 6.85 8.94 -8.04
N VAL A 60 5.59 9.36 -7.90
CA VAL A 60 5.20 10.74 -7.61
C VAL A 60 4.78 10.84 -6.15
N ILE A 61 5.23 11.88 -5.43
CA ILE A 61 4.94 12.08 -4.00
C ILE A 61 4.61 13.56 -3.74
N ALA A 62 3.55 13.82 -2.97
CA ALA A 62 3.29 15.12 -2.36
C ALA A 62 4.09 15.27 -1.04
N TRP A 63 4.93 16.30 -0.95
CA TRP A 63 5.84 16.52 0.18
C TRP A 63 5.13 16.84 1.49
N ASP A 64 4.04 17.62 1.44
CA ASP A 64 3.22 17.91 2.61
C ASP A 64 2.56 16.65 3.20
N ALA A 65 2.09 15.74 2.34
CA ALA A 65 1.55 14.45 2.73
C ALA A 65 2.63 13.55 3.33
N ALA A 66 3.78 13.40 2.66
CA ALA A 66 4.92 12.62 3.17
C ALA A 66 5.41 13.14 4.52
N ARG A 67 5.56 14.47 4.66
CA ARG A 67 6.01 15.09 5.91
C ARG A 67 4.97 14.95 7.03
N ARG A 68 3.67 14.95 6.71
CA ARG A 68 2.61 14.73 7.69
C ARG A 68 2.60 13.27 8.17
N GLY A 69 2.66 12.30 7.26
CA GLY A 69 2.72 10.87 7.61
C GLY A 69 3.92 10.55 8.49
N ALA A 70 5.11 11.02 8.12
CA ALA A 70 6.33 10.81 8.91
C ALA A 70 6.31 11.45 10.31
N ARG A 71 5.51 12.52 10.53
CA ARG A 71 5.36 13.17 11.84
C ARG A 71 4.28 12.57 12.71
N HIS A 72 3.33 11.86 12.09
CA HIS A 72 2.15 11.34 12.74
C HIS A 72 1.91 9.87 12.35
N PRO A 73 2.86 8.96 12.64
CA PRO A 73 2.70 7.54 12.33
C PRO A 73 1.49 6.92 13.03
N GLU A 74 1.03 7.48 14.16
CA GLU A 74 -0.17 7.05 14.88
C GLU A 74 -1.46 7.10 14.04
N HIS A 75 -1.47 7.84 12.93
CA HIS A 75 -2.61 7.87 12.01
C HIS A 75 -2.64 6.69 11.05
N GLY A 76 -1.56 5.91 10.93
CA GLY A 76 -1.53 4.76 10.02
C GLY A 76 -1.29 5.10 8.55
N HIS A 77 -0.99 6.37 8.21
CA HIS A 77 -0.90 6.86 6.83
C HIS A 77 0.52 7.35 6.49
N ASP A 78 1.14 6.76 5.47
CA ASP A 78 2.44 7.14 4.92
C ASP A 78 2.48 6.89 3.41
N VAL A 79 2.28 7.97 2.63
CA VAL A 79 2.30 7.92 1.17
C VAL A 79 3.61 7.37 0.59
N VAL A 80 4.74 7.53 1.29
CA VAL A 80 6.01 6.98 0.80
C VAL A 80 6.07 5.47 1.00
N LEU A 81 5.45 4.92 2.04
CA LEU A 81 5.32 3.47 2.18
C LEU A 81 4.29 2.94 1.18
N HIS A 82 3.16 3.63 1.02
CA HIS A 82 2.09 3.29 0.10
C HIS A 82 2.59 3.12 -1.35
N GLU A 83 3.20 4.17 -1.93
CA GLU A 83 3.63 4.11 -3.33
C GLU A 83 4.75 3.09 -3.57
N PHE A 84 5.63 2.90 -2.57
CA PHE A 84 6.69 1.92 -2.69
C PHE A 84 6.21 0.49 -2.41
N ALA A 85 5.05 0.30 -1.76
CA ALA A 85 4.38 -1.01 -1.70
C ALA A 85 3.89 -1.42 -3.08
N HIS A 86 3.24 -0.52 -3.83
CA HIS A 86 2.86 -0.81 -5.23
C HIS A 86 4.05 -1.21 -6.10
N LYS A 87 5.25 -0.66 -5.85
CA LYS A 87 6.46 -1.08 -6.55
C LYS A 87 6.87 -2.53 -6.24
N LEU A 88 6.60 -3.00 -5.02
CA LEU A 88 6.82 -4.40 -4.66
C LEU A 88 5.76 -5.31 -5.27
N ASP A 89 4.50 -4.86 -5.33
CA ASP A 89 3.40 -5.56 -6.02
C ASP A 89 3.75 -5.79 -7.49
N MET A 90 4.26 -4.75 -8.17
CA MET A 90 4.63 -4.77 -9.60
C MET A 90 5.83 -5.66 -9.98
N LEU A 91 6.52 -6.31 -9.03
CA LEU A 91 7.77 -7.02 -9.28
C LEU A 91 7.61 -8.25 -10.18
N ASP A 92 6.43 -8.88 -10.23
CA ASP A 92 6.13 -9.98 -11.15
C ASP A 92 5.31 -9.53 -12.38
N HIS A 93 5.22 -8.21 -12.60
CA HIS A 93 4.45 -7.57 -13.66
C HIS A 93 2.92 -7.66 -13.50
N LEU A 94 2.43 -8.07 -12.33
CA LEU A 94 1.02 -8.01 -11.96
C LEU A 94 0.78 -6.85 -10.97
N VAL A 95 -0.46 -6.37 -10.91
CA VAL A 95 -0.91 -5.37 -9.93
C VAL A 95 -2.18 -5.93 -9.30
N ASP A 96 -2.00 -6.85 -8.38
CA ASP A 96 -3.07 -7.64 -7.77
C ASP A 96 -2.99 -7.69 -6.24
N GLY A 97 -2.13 -6.87 -5.63
CA GLY A 97 -1.90 -6.85 -4.19
C GLY A 97 -1.17 -8.10 -3.67
N THR A 98 -0.56 -8.89 -4.56
CA THR A 98 0.19 -10.10 -4.21
C THR A 98 1.62 -9.96 -4.74
N PRO A 99 2.54 -9.35 -3.97
CA PRO A 99 3.94 -9.28 -4.37
C PRO A 99 4.55 -10.69 -4.49
N PRO A 100 5.73 -10.84 -5.13
CA PRO A 100 6.39 -12.14 -5.25
C PRO A 100 6.63 -12.82 -3.90
N LEU A 101 6.09 -14.02 -3.75
CA LEU A 101 6.17 -14.83 -2.52
C LEU A 101 7.06 -16.08 -2.73
N PRO A 102 7.68 -16.61 -1.66
CA PRO A 102 8.74 -17.62 -1.79
C PRO A 102 8.24 -18.98 -2.33
N ASP A 103 6.98 -19.33 -2.08
CA ASP A 103 6.38 -20.58 -2.53
C ASP A 103 4.85 -20.49 -2.65
N ALA A 104 4.25 -21.54 -3.23
CA ALA A 104 2.80 -21.61 -3.45
C ALA A 104 1.98 -21.63 -2.15
N ALA A 105 2.52 -22.15 -1.05
CA ALA A 105 1.80 -22.21 0.22
C ALA A 105 1.77 -20.82 0.89
N ALA A 106 2.86 -20.07 0.81
CA ALA A 106 2.91 -18.67 1.22
C ALA A 106 1.95 -17.82 0.38
N ARG A 107 1.94 -18.01 -0.95
CA ARG A 107 1.00 -17.34 -1.85
C ARG A 107 -0.46 -17.65 -1.53
N GLN A 108 -0.81 -18.91 -1.28
CA GLN A 108 -2.18 -19.27 -0.94
C GLN A 108 -2.60 -18.64 0.39
N ARG A 109 -1.76 -18.70 1.42
CA ARG A 109 -2.05 -18.06 2.71
C ARG A 109 -2.24 -16.55 2.59
N TRP A 110 -1.39 -15.89 1.80
CA TRP A 110 -1.51 -14.46 1.51
C TRP A 110 -2.87 -14.14 0.90
N ILE A 111 -3.23 -14.84 -0.19
CA ILE A 111 -4.50 -14.65 -0.88
C ILE A 111 -5.68 -14.86 0.07
N ASP A 112 -5.69 -15.96 0.84
CA ASP A 112 -6.79 -16.29 1.74
C ASP A 112 -6.98 -15.19 2.81
N VAL A 113 -5.90 -14.74 3.44
CA VAL A 113 -5.94 -13.73 4.50
C VAL A 113 -6.29 -12.35 3.95
N CYS A 114 -5.58 -11.88 2.91
CA CYS A 114 -5.79 -10.55 2.34
C CYS A 114 -7.17 -10.43 1.70
N THR A 115 -7.67 -11.46 1.01
CA THR A 115 -9.02 -11.45 0.42
C THR A 115 -10.08 -11.35 1.51
N ARG A 116 -9.98 -12.15 2.57
CA ARG A 116 -10.93 -12.11 3.70
C ARG A 116 -10.94 -10.74 4.37
N GLU A 117 -9.78 -10.17 4.67
CA GLU A 117 -9.67 -8.85 5.31
C GLU A 117 -10.17 -7.72 4.40
N LEU A 118 -9.92 -7.80 3.10
CA LEU A 118 -10.47 -6.87 2.10
C LEU A 118 -12.00 -6.95 2.06
N GLU A 119 -12.57 -8.15 2.07
CA GLU A 119 -14.03 -8.36 2.10
C GLU A 119 -14.66 -7.80 3.37
N LEU A 120 -14.04 -8.02 4.54
CA LEU A 120 -14.47 -7.40 5.80
C LEU A 120 -14.41 -5.87 5.73
N LEU A 121 -13.33 -5.31 5.18
CA LEU A 121 -13.18 -3.86 5.02
C LEU A 121 -14.27 -3.29 4.10
N ARG A 122 -14.56 -3.97 2.97
CA ARG A 122 -15.65 -3.59 2.04
C ARG A 122 -17.03 -3.67 2.68
N ALA A 123 -17.26 -4.63 3.56
CA ALA A 123 -18.51 -4.75 4.32
C ALA A 123 -18.64 -3.70 5.43
N GLY A 124 -17.60 -2.91 5.72
CA GLY A 124 -17.54 -2.03 6.89
C GLY A 124 -17.37 -2.78 8.21
N GLU A 125 -17.04 -4.07 8.14
CA GLU A 125 -16.81 -4.97 9.29
C GLU A 125 -15.32 -5.12 9.63
N GLY A 126 -14.44 -4.51 8.83
CA GLY A 126 -12.99 -4.56 9.00
C GLY A 126 -12.42 -3.76 10.18
N GLY A 127 -13.27 -3.05 10.93
CA GLY A 127 -12.86 -2.14 12.00
C GLY A 127 -12.36 -0.79 11.47
N HIS A 128 -11.61 -0.05 12.30
CA HIS A 128 -11.13 1.31 12.01
C HIS A 128 -9.60 1.39 11.86
N LEU A 129 -8.93 0.23 11.85
CA LEU A 129 -7.47 0.18 11.82
C LEU A 129 -6.91 0.43 10.41
N LEU A 130 -7.54 -0.15 9.39
CA LEU A 130 -7.20 0.06 7.98
C LEU A 130 -8.06 1.19 7.43
N ASP A 131 -7.46 2.09 6.64
CA ASP A 131 -8.21 3.16 5.96
C ASP A 131 -9.23 2.54 4.97
N PRO A 132 -10.48 3.03 4.92
CA PRO A 132 -11.49 2.55 3.97
C PRO A 132 -11.06 2.60 2.50
N TYR A 133 -10.10 3.45 2.15
CA TYR A 133 -9.51 3.51 0.82
C TYR A 133 -8.90 2.16 0.38
N GLY A 134 -8.38 1.38 1.33
CA GLY A 134 -7.90 0.02 1.07
C GLY A 134 -8.99 -0.94 0.55
N ALA A 135 -10.27 -0.59 0.69
CA ALA A 135 -11.38 -1.37 0.15
C ALA A 135 -11.52 -1.27 -1.39
N THR A 136 -10.83 -0.31 -2.02
CA THR A 136 -10.95 0.01 -3.45
C THR A 136 -10.61 -1.22 -4.30
N ASN A 137 -9.42 -1.79 -4.14
CA ASN A 137 -8.97 -2.99 -4.84
C ASN A 137 -7.87 -3.71 -4.04
N PRO A 138 -7.45 -4.93 -4.42
CA PRO A 138 -6.40 -5.66 -3.72
C PRO A 138 -5.04 -4.94 -3.64
N ALA A 139 -4.63 -4.19 -4.66
CA ALA A 139 -3.37 -3.45 -4.65
C ALA A 139 -3.40 -2.31 -3.62
N GLU A 140 -4.51 -1.56 -3.55
CA GLU A 140 -4.72 -0.54 -2.52
C GLU A 140 -4.78 -1.14 -1.12
N PHE A 141 -5.44 -2.30 -1.00
CA PHE A 141 -5.47 -3.03 0.27
C PHE A 141 -4.05 -3.37 0.75
N PHE A 142 -3.20 -3.90 -0.12
CA PHE A 142 -1.82 -4.22 0.20
C PHE A 142 -1.02 -2.98 0.61
N ALA A 143 -1.19 -1.86 -0.10
CA ALA A 143 -0.51 -0.62 0.21
C ALA A 143 -0.94 -0.05 1.58
N VAL A 144 -2.25 0.02 1.86
CA VAL A 144 -2.81 0.45 3.15
C VAL A 144 -2.39 -0.48 4.29
N ALA A 145 -2.43 -1.80 4.08
CA ALA A 145 -1.98 -2.77 5.07
C ALA A 145 -0.48 -2.62 5.36
N THR A 146 0.33 -2.28 4.35
CA THR A 146 1.75 -1.98 4.50
C THR A 146 1.97 -0.72 5.35
N GLU A 147 1.23 0.35 5.10
CA GLU A 147 1.32 1.57 5.91
C GLU A 147 1.09 1.26 7.38
N VAL A 148 0.00 0.56 7.70
CA VAL A 148 -0.36 0.20 9.07
C VAL A 148 0.65 -0.77 9.70
N PHE A 149 1.18 -1.73 8.94
CA PHE A 149 2.19 -2.68 9.42
C PHE A 149 3.46 -1.99 9.94
N PHE A 150 3.91 -0.90 9.30
CA PHE A 150 5.10 -0.18 9.75
C PHE A 150 4.81 0.94 10.75
N SER A 151 3.59 1.49 10.76
CA SER A 151 3.25 2.67 11.55
C SER A 151 2.50 2.35 12.85
N ARG A 152 1.65 1.31 12.86
CA ARG A 152 0.86 0.86 14.02
C ARG A 152 0.96 -0.67 14.21
N PRO A 153 2.18 -1.24 14.27
CA PRO A 153 2.37 -2.70 14.24
C PRO A 153 1.71 -3.43 15.39
N GLU A 154 1.81 -2.92 16.62
CA GLU A 154 1.20 -3.55 17.80
C GLU A 154 -0.33 -3.65 17.70
N GLU A 155 -0.97 -2.64 17.09
CA GLU A 155 -2.41 -2.65 16.88
C GLU A 155 -2.79 -3.64 15.79
N LEU A 156 -1.98 -3.75 14.74
CA LEU A 156 -2.19 -4.72 13.66
C LEU A 156 -2.03 -6.16 14.16
N GLU A 157 -0.97 -6.44 14.92
CA GLU A 157 -0.75 -7.74 15.55
C GLU A 157 -1.91 -8.11 16.48
N ARG A 158 -2.37 -7.17 17.30
CA ARG A 158 -3.45 -7.42 18.27
C ARG A 158 -4.82 -7.65 17.61
N HIS A 159 -5.17 -6.84 16.61
CA HIS A 159 -6.53 -6.83 16.05
C HIS A 159 -6.67 -7.67 14.78
N LYS A 160 -5.58 -7.87 14.02
CA LYS A 160 -5.55 -8.63 12.77
C LYS A 160 -4.30 -9.52 12.70
N PRO A 161 -4.13 -10.47 13.64
CA PRO A 161 -2.89 -11.25 13.79
C PRO A 161 -2.51 -12.03 12.52
N GLU A 162 -3.47 -12.64 11.83
CA GLU A 162 -3.19 -13.36 10.58
C GLU A 162 -2.68 -12.43 9.47
N LEU A 163 -3.20 -11.20 9.39
CA LEU A 163 -2.73 -10.18 8.44
C LEU A 163 -1.32 -9.70 8.82
N TYR A 164 -1.08 -9.48 10.10
CA TYR A 164 0.25 -9.15 10.61
C TYR A 164 1.28 -10.23 10.25
N ASP A 165 0.93 -11.51 10.43
CA ASP A 165 1.81 -12.64 10.19
C ASP A 165 2.20 -12.78 8.71
N VAL A 166 1.26 -12.62 7.77
CA VAL A 166 1.60 -12.69 6.34
C VAL A 166 2.47 -11.51 5.89
N LEU A 167 2.23 -10.30 6.44
CA LEU A 167 3.06 -9.12 6.18
C LEU A 167 4.45 -9.26 6.81
N ARG A 168 4.55 -9.77 8.04
CA ARG A 168 5.82 -10.10 8.72
C ARG A 168 6.63 -11.10 7.92
N ALA A 169 5.99 -12.17 7.44
CA ALA A 169 6.63 -13.19 6.63
C ALA A 169 7.13 -12.63 5.29
N PHE A 170 6.35 -11.76 4.65
CA PHE A 170 6.74 -11.09 3.41
C PHE A 170 7.91 -10.12 3.63
N TYR A 171 7.74 -9.14 4.51
CA TYR A 171 8.74 -8.10 4.77
C TYR A 171 9.98 -8.59 5.51
N ARG A 172 9.91 -9.80 6.11
CA ARG A 172 10.95 -10.40 6.97
C ARG A 172 11.41 -9.44 8.06
N GLN A 173 10.45 -8.71 8.60
CA GLN A 173 10.64 -7.68 9.61
C GLN A 173 9.55 -7.83 10.66
N ASP A 174 9.88 -7.51 11.91
CA ASP A 174 8.93 -7.51 13.03
C ASP A 174 8.88 -6.12 13.66
N PRO A 175 8.05 -5.20 13.15
CA PRO A 175 8.00 -3.84 13.68
C PRO A 175 7.34 -3.76 15.07
N ALA A 176 6.53 -4.75 15.49
CA ALA A 176 5.96 -4.79 16.84
C ALA A 176 7.01 -5.08 17.93
N GLU A 177 8.09 -5.80 17.58
CA GLU A 177 9.20 -6.07 18.49
C GLU A 177 10.29 -4.98 18.53
N ARG A 178 10.14 -3.88 17.77
CA ARG A 178 11.13 -2.79 17.75
C ARG A 178 10.99 -1.90 19.00
N VAL A 179 11.87 -2.13 19.97
CA VAL A 179 12.11 -1.23 21.12
C VAL A 179 13.03 -0.08 20.73
#